data_AF-A0A8C0H9J7-F1
#
_entry.id   AF-A0A8C0H9J7-F1
#
_cell.length_a   1.000
_cell.length_b   1.000
_cell.length_c   1.000
_cell.angle_alpha   90.00
_cell.angle_beta   90.00
_cell.angle_gamma   90.00
#
_symmetry.space_group_name_H-M   'P 1'
#
loop_
_entity.id
_entity.type
_entity.pdbx_description
1 polymer ?
#
loop_
_entity_poly.entity_id
_entity_poly.type
_entity_poly.pdbx_seq_one_letter_code
_entity_poly.pdbx_strand_id
1 'polypeptide(L)'
;MSLPCQDLEFLVFCTGNLYLGFSNTEFSCLVGQPKASPTVHLFPPSSEEIKTKSKATLVCLLDSFYPGSVQVTWKADGQQISTGVETTKPSKQSDNKYMASSYLSLDGSAWKSHESYTCQVTHDGKNFEKSLKSSECS
;
A
#
# COMPACT_ATOMS: atom_id res chain seq x y z
N MET A 1 6.48 24.47 -35.18
CA MET A 1 5.88 23.73 -34.06
C MET A 1 6.97 23.37 -33.09
N SER A 2 6.73 23.70 -31.83
CA SER A 2 7.51 23.38 -30.63
C SER A 2 8.11 21.96 -30.60
N LEU A 3 9.33 21.81 -30.09
CA LEU A 3 10.64 22.03 -30.70
C LEU A 3 11.62 21.13 -29.90
N PRO A 4 12.80 20.78 -30.45
CA PRO A 4 13.47 19.51 -30.22
C PRO A 4 14.44 19.54 -29.03
N CYS A 5 14.74 18.38 -28.43
CA CYS A 5 16.06 18.16 -27.84
C CYS A 5 16.66 16.93 -28.54
N GLN A 6 17.19 17.22 -29.71
CA GLN A 6 18.06 16.32 -30.44
C GLN A 6 19.46 16.68 -29.96
N ASP A 7 19.86 16.13 -28.81
CA ASP A 7 21.26 16.06 -28.40
C ASP A 7 21.55 14.64 -27.95
N LEU A 8 22.29 13.96 -28.81
CA LEU A 8 22.66 12.57 -28.73
C LEU A 8 23.87 12.41 -27.79
N GLU A 9 23.82 12.85 -26.53
CA GLU A 9 24.92 12.63 -25.56
C GLU A 9 24.51 12.30 -24.11
N PHE A 10 23.22 12.10 -23.81
CA PHE A 10 22.79 11.72 -22.47
C PHE A 10 22.58 10.20 -22.34
N LEU A 11 23.64 9.46 -22.03
CA LEU A 11 23.51 8.07 -21.57
C LEU A 11 22.93 8.06 -20.15
N VAL A 12 21.68 7.64 -19.96
CA VAL A 12 21.11 7.47 -18.61
C VAL A 12 21.39 6.04 -18.15
N PHE A 13 22.21 5.86 -17.12
CA PHE A 13 22.44 4.56 -16.48
C PHE A 13 21.72 4.49 -15.13
N CYS A 14 20.95 3.42 -14.93
CA CYS A 14 20.35 3.10 -13.63
C CYS A 14 21.30 2.21 -12.81
N THR A 15 21.93 2.75 -11.77
CA THR A 15 22.61 1.96 -10.73
C THR A 15 21.91 2.21 -9.38
N GLY A 16 20.86 1.45 -9.08
CA GLY A 16 20.01 1.71 -7.90
C GLY A 16 19.08 2.92 -8.09
N ASN A 17 18.81 3.69 -7.02
CA ASN A 17 17.97 4.92 -7.07
C ASN A 17 18.70 6.14 -7.69
N LEU A 18 19.86 5.95 -8.31
CA LEU A 18 20.72 7.01 -8.84
C LEU A 18 20.62 7.08 -10.36
N TYR A 19 20.26 8.27 -10.88
CA TYR A 19 20.27 8.55 -12.31
C TYR A 19 21.47 9.46 -12.64
N LEU A 20 22.29 9.03 -13.59
CA LEU A 20 23.43 9.78 -14.09
C LEU A 20 23.05 10.46 -15.41
N GLY A 21 23.07 11.80 -15.43
CA GLY A 21 23.01 12.58 -16.66
C GLY A 21 24.40 13.14 -16.99
N PHE A 22 24.87 12.92 -18.21
CA PHE A 22 26.15 13.45 -18.68
C PHE A 22 25.93 14.77 -19.44
N SER A 23 26.36 15.90 -18.88
CA SER A 23 26.56 17.13 -19.66
C SER A 23 28.00 17.62 -19.51
N ASN A 24 28.50 18.33 -20.51
CA ASN A 24 29.90 18.37 -20.95
C ASN A 24 30.92 19.03 -19.99
N THR A 25 30.58 19.24 -18.72
CA THR A 25 31.53 19.47 -17.61
C THR A 25 30.91 19.28 -16.22
N GLU A 26 29.68 18.77 -16.09
CA GLU A 26 28.96 18.71 -14.81
C GLU A 26 28.17 17.40 -14.67
N PHE A 27 28.46 16.64 -13.60
CA PHE A 27 27.72 15.43 -13.23
C PHE A 27 26.53 15.82 -12.36
N SER A 28 25.32 15.81 -12.91
CA SER A 28 24.10 15.94 -12.11
C SER A 28 23.55 14.55 -11.76
N CYS A 29 23.74 14.16 -10.51
CA CYS A 29 23.08 12.99 -9.93
C CYS A 29 21.66 13.39 -9.54
N LEU A 30 20.65 13.01 -10.33
CA LEU A 30 19.28 13.06 -9.85
C LEU A 30 19.12 11.89 -8.87
N VAL A 31 19.27 12.17 -7.58
CA VAL A 31 19.00 11.19 -6.53
C VAL A 31 17.48 11.00 -6.50
N GLY A 32 17.01 9.86 -7.02
CA GLY A 32 15.62 9.46 -6.84
C GLY A 32 15.32 9.29 -5.35
N GLN A 33 14.11 9.66 -4.93
CA GLN A 33 13.70 9.47 -3.55
C GLN A 33 13.95 8.01 -3.11
N PRO A 34 14.56 7.77 -1.94
CA PRO A 34 14.77 6.42 -1.45
C PRO A 34 13.46 5.65 -1.32
N LYS A 35 13.48 4.39 -1.74
CA LYS A 35 12.36 3.47 -1.53
C LYS A 35 12.07 3.31 -0.04
N ALA A 36 10.79 3.33 0.31
CA ALA A 36 10.31 3.17 1.68
C ALA A 36 9.22 2.11 1.68
N SER A 37 9.37 1.10 2.53
CA SER A 37 8.37 0.05 2.71
C SER A 37 7.17 0.56 3.52
N PRO A 38 5.95 0.07 3.22
CA PRO A 38 4.76 0.48 3.96
C PRO A 38 4.79 -0.01 5.40
N THR A 39 4.36 0.86 6.30
CA THR A 39 3.91 0.43 7.63
C THR A 39 2.46 0.03 7.50
N VAL A 40 2.15 -1.23 7.85
CA VAL A 40 0.80 -1.78 7.76
C VAL A 40 0.17 -1.83 9.15
N HIS A 41 -0.99 -1.20 9.29
CA HIS A 41 -1.83 -1.27 10.48
C HIS A 41 -3.16 -1.91 10.11
N LEU A 42 -3.61 -2.85 10.93
CA LEU A 42 -4.90 -3.53 10.75
C LEU A 42 -5.76 -3.26 11.98
N PHE A 43 -6.99 -2.82 11.76
CA PHE A 43 -7.95 -2.49 12.79
C PHE A 43 -9.17 -3.42 12.68
N PRO A 44 -9.66 -3.95 13.82
CA PRO A 44 -10.86 -4.77 13.84
C PRO A 44 -12.12 -3.90 13.63
N PRO A 45 -13.26 -4.54 13.34
CA PRO A 45 -14.55 -3.85 13.33
C PRO A 45 -14.88 -3.29 14.72
N SER A 46 -15.66 -2.21 14.77
CA SER A 46 -16.13 -1.69 16.05
C SER A 46 -17.19 -2.62 16.66
N SER A 47 -17.15 -2.81 17.98
CA SER A 47 -18.14 -3.63 18.67
C SER A 47 -19.56 -3.08 18.52
N GLU A 48 -19.72 -1.76 18.39
CA GLU A 48 -21.01 -1.11 18.18
C GLU A 48 -21.60 -1.44 16.80
N GLU A 49 -20.79 -1.42 15.73
CA GLU A 49 -21.21 -1.81 14.38
C GLU A 49 -21.76 -3.25 14.35
N ILE A 50 -21.05 -4.17 15.00
CA ILE A 50 -21.45 -5.58 15.07
C ILE A 50 -22.78 -5.71 15.84
N LYS A 51 -22.90 -5.05 17.00
CA LYS A 51 -24.08 -5.18 17.87
C LYS A 51 -25.34 -4.52 17.30
N THR A 52 -25.18 -3.36 16.66
CA THR A 52 -26.32 -2.53 16.24
C THR A 52 -26.73 -2.77 14.78
N LYS A 53 -25.76 -3.02 13.89
CA LYS A 53 -25.99 -3.13 12.45
C LYS A 53 -25.82 -4.54 11.92
N SER A 54 -25.31 -5.48 12.74
CA SER A 54 -24.93 -6.83 12.30
C SER A 54 -23.96 -6.81 11.10
N LYS A 55 -23.12 -5.78 11.02
CA LYS A 55 -22.08 -5.61 10.00
C LYS A 55 -20.70 -5.55 10.66
N ALA A 56 -19.67 -5.76 9.87
CA ALA A 56 -18.29 -5.71 10.33
C ALA A 56 -17.41 -5.11 9.23
N THR A 57 -16.73 -4.01 9.54
CA THR A 57 -15.78 -3.37 8.63
C THR A 57 -14.38 -3.42 9.21
N LEU A 58 -13.46 -4.16 8.57
CA LEU A 58 -12.03 -4.08 8.87
C LEU A 58 -11.38 -2.94 8.11
N VAL A 59 -10.36 -2.33 8.71
CA VAL A 59 -9.58 -1.25 8.10
C VAL A 59 -8.10 -1.63 8.09
N CYS A 60 -7.50 -1.62 6.91
CA CYS A 60 -6.06 -1.75 6.73
C CYS A 60 -5.48 -0.42 6.26
N LEU A 61 -4.67 0.21 7.10
CA LEU A 61 -3.97 1.46 6.78
C LEU A 61 -2.55 1.13 6.34
N LEU A 62 -2.17 1.63 5.16
CA LEU A 62 -0.85 1.57 4.57
C LEU A 62 -0.24 2.95 4.66
N ASP A 63 0.81 3.10 5.46
CA ASP A 63 1.43 4.40 5.71
C ASP A 63 2.90 4.44 5.26
N SER A 64 3.39 5.65 4.97
CA SER A 64 4.81 5.97 4.81
C SER A 64 5.56 5.16 3.73
N PHE A 65 4.93 4.85 2.57
CA PHE A 65 5.58 4.07 1.50
C PHE A 65 5.98 4.89 0.27
N TYR A 66 7.01 4.42 -0.45
CA TYR A 66 7.46 4.97 -1.73
C TYR A 66 8.19 3.90 -2.55
N PRO A 67 7.92 3.75 -3.87
CA PRO A 67 7.01 4.53 -4.72
C PRO A 67 5.53 4.26 -4.45
N GLY A 68 4.62 5.05 -5.00
CA GLY A 68 3.18 5.00 -4.69
C GLY A 68 2.40 3.80 -5.24
N SER A 69 3.04 2.82 -5.86
CA SER A 69 2.35 1.63 -6.40
C SER A 69 2.27 0.54 -5.32
N VAL A 70 1.05 0.13 -4.97
CA VAL A 70 0.75 -0.93 -3.99
C VAL A 70 -0.39 -1.81 -4.49
N GLN A 71 -0.40 -3.05 -4.04
CA GLN A 71 -1.54 -3.96 -4.20
C GLN A 71 -1.94 -4.52 -2.84
N VAL A 72 -3.23 -4.48 -2.52
CA VAL A 72 -3.76 -5.03 -1.26
C VAL A 72 -4.54 -6.31 -1.55
N THR A 73 -4.32 -7.34 -0.74
CA THR A 73 -5.05 -8.61 -0.78
C THR A 73 -5.53 -8.94 0.62
N TRP A 74 -6.82 -9.20 0.76
CA TRP A 74 -7.42 -9.67 2.01
C TRP A 74 -7.49 -11.18 2.05
N LYS A 75 -7.33 -11.77 3.23
CA LYS A 75 -7.53 -13.19 3.46
C LYS A 75 -8.34 -13.43 4.74
N ALA A 76 -9.22 -14.42 4.75
CA ALA A 76 -9.73 -15.03 5.99
C ALA A 76 -9.19 -16.45 6.09
N ASP A 77 -8.64 -16.80 7.25
CA ASP A 77 -8.06 -18.12 7.52
C ASP A 77 -7.08 -18.59 6.42
N GLY A 78 -6.31 -17.64 5.88
CA GLY A 78 -5.33 -17.86 4.81
C GLY A 78 -5.91 -17.91 3.39
N GLN A 79 -7.24 -17.95 3.22
CA GLN A 79 -7.90 -17.93 1.91
C GLN A 79 -8.22 -16.52 1.46
N GLN A 80 -7.92 -16.21 0.19
CA GLN A 80 -8.13 -14.88 -0.37
C GLN A 80 -9.62 -14.51 -0.45
N ILE A 81 -9.94 -13.27 -0.08
CA ILE A 81 -11.27 -12.67 -0.18
C ILE A 81 -11.16 -11.39 -1.02
N SER A 82 -12.08 -11.25 -1.99
CA SER A 82 -12.21 -10.04 -2.81
C SER A 82 -13.57 -9.35 -2.65
N THR A 83 -14.59 -10.05 -2.16
CA THR A 83 -15.93 -9.49 -1.97
C THR A 83 -15.92 -8.46 -0.83
N GLY A 84 -16.52 -7.29 -1.06
CA GLY A 84 -16.61 -6.22 -0.06
C GLY A 84 -15.27 -5.51 0.20
N VAL A 85 -14.27 -5.74 -0.64
CA VAL A 85 -12.97 -5.07 -0.57
C VAL A 85 -13.01 -3.78 -1.35
N GLU A 86 -12.68 -2.68 -0.68
CA GLU A 86 -12.47 -1.37 -1.29
C GLU A 86 -11.08 -0.88 -0.94
N THR A 87 -10.34 -0.33 -1.90
CA THR A 87 -8.99 0.20 -1.69
C THR A 87 -8.89 1.60 -2.28
N THR A 88 -8.48 2.57 -1.47
CA THR A 88 -8.29 3.95 -1.93
C THR A 88 -7.07 4.05 -2.84
N LYS A 89 -7.09 4.98 -3.79
CA LYS A 89 -5.88 5.34 -4.53
C LYS A 89 -4.84 5.93 -3.57
N PRO A 90 -3.56 5.51 -3.65
CA PRO A 90 -2.48 6.09 -2.86
C PRO A 90 -2.41 7.61 -3.02
N SER A 91 -2.39 8.33 -1.91
CA SER A 91 -2.28 9.78 -1.86
C SER A 91 -0.92 10.18 -1.29
N LYS A 92 -0.26 11.12 -1.97
CA LYS A 92 1.05 11.63 -1.54
C LYS A 92 0.87 12.57 -0.35
N GLN A 93 1.65 12.33 0.71
CA GLN A 93 1.66 13.08 1.95
C GLN A 93 2.74 14.18 1.92
N SER A 94 2.75 15.03 2.95
CA SER A 94 3.69 16.17 3.08
C SER A 94 5.15 15.74 3.22
N ASP A 95 5.41 14.53 3.73
CA ASP A 95 6.75 13.93 3.84
C ASP A 95 7.26 13.29 2.53
N ASN A 96 6.55 13.53 1.42
CA ASN A 96 6.77 12.96 0.10
C ASN A 96 6.58 11.44 0.00
N LYS A 97 6.00 10.78 1.00
CA LYS A 97 5.61 9.37 0.90
C LYS A 97 4.12 9.25 0.59
N TYR A 98 3.66 8.03 0.40
CA TYR A 98 2.28 7.72 0.08
C TYR A 98 1.58 7.08 1.27
N MET A 99 0.28 7.31 1.34
CA MET A 99 -0.66 6.66 2.24
C MET A 99 -1.85 6.13 1.45
N ALA A 100 -2.37 4.98 1.85
CA ALA A 100 -3.58 4.39 1.30
C ALA A 100 -4.32 3.61 2.39
N SER A 101 -5.62 3.41 2.21
CA SER A 101 -6.43 2.56 3.07
C SER A 101 -7.15 1.51 2.24
N SER A 102 -7.34 0.33 2.83
CA SER A 102 -8.26 -0.67 2.31
C SER A 102 -9.25 -1.09 3.38
N TYR A 103 -10.47 -1.37 2.95
CA TYR A 103 -11.60 -1.72 3.78
C TYR A 103 -12.10 -3.10 3.35
N LEU A 104 -12.43 -3.94 4.31
CA LEU A 104 -13.12 -5.22 4.06
C LEU A 104 -14.45 -5.20 4.82
N SER A 105 -15.55 -5.18 4.06
CA SER A 105 -16.90 -5.14 4.59
C SER A 105 -17.53 -6.52 4.59
N LEU A 106 -18.02 -6.96 5.75
CA LEU A 106 -18.58 -8.28 6.00
C LEU A 106 -19.89 -8.19 6.78
N ASP A 107 -20.62 -9.29 6.80
CA ASP A 107 -21.66 -9.50 7.81
C ASP A 107 -21.02 -9.82 9.17
N GLY A 108 -21.66 -9.39 10.25
CA GLY A 108 -21.16 -9.63 11.61
C GLY A 108 -21.07 -11.12 11.98
N SER A 109 -21.87 -11.97 11.35
CA SER A 109 -21.76 -13.44 11.48
C SER A 109 -20.53 -13.98 10.77
N ALA A 110 -20.23 -13.49 9.56
CA ALA A 110 -19.04 -13.89 8.80
C ALA A 110 -17.76 -13.52 9.56
N TRP A 111 -17.67 -12.31 10.11
CA TRP A 111 -16.56 -11.87 10.97
C TRP A 111 -16.26 -12.85 12.11
N LYS A 112 -17.30 -13.38 12.76
CA LYS A 112 -17.17 -14.32 13.88
C LYS A 112 -16.94 -15.77 13.45
N SER A 113 -17.21 -16.10 12.18
CA SER A 113 -17.09 -17.46 11.66
C SER A 113 -15.66 -17.85 11.30
N HIS A 114 -14.79 -16.86 11.12
CA HIS A 114 -13.37 -17.04 10.80
C HIS A 114 -12.49 -16.76 12.01
N GLU A 115 -11.39 -17.50 12.15
CA GLU A 115 -10.44 -17.31 13.26
C GLU A 115 -9.62 -16.05 13.04
N SER A 116 -9.19 -15.81 11.81
CA SER A 116 -8.20 -14.79 11.49
C SER A 116 -8.48 -14.06 10.18
N TYR A 117 -8.15 -12.77 10.18
CA TYR A 117 -8.19 -11.92 8.99
C TYR A 117 -6.84 -11.28 8.76
N THR A 118 -6.38 -11.29 7.51
CA THR A 118 -5.07 -10.79 7.12
C THR A 118 -5.20 -9.74 6.02
N CYS A 119 -4.57 -8.60 6.21
CA CYS A 119 -4.29 -7.64 5.15
C CYS A 119 -2.86 -7.85 4.67
N GLN A 120 -2.70 -8.31 3.43
CA GLN A 120 -1.41 -8.46 2.76
C GLN A 120 -1.23 -7.31 1.76
N VAL A 121 -0.10 -6.64 1.83
CA VAL A 121 0.30 -5.52 0.99
C VAL A 121 1.52 -5.91 0.18
N THR A 122 1.40 -5.84 -1.14
CA THR A 122 2.52 -6.00 -2.06
C THR A 122 3.03 -4.61 -2.45
N HIS A 123 4.29 -4.32 -2.17
CA HIS A 123 4.96 -3.06 -2.48
C HIS A 123 6.38 -3.32 -2.96
N ASP A 124 6.74 -2.81 -4.14
CA ASP A 124 8.06 -2.99 -4.75
C ASP A 124 8.53 -4.47 -4.80
N GLY A 125 7.61 -5.38 -5.13
CA GLY A 125 7.87 -6.82 -5.20
C GLY A 125 8.02 -7.53 -3.85
N LYS A 126 7.79 -6.84 -2.73
CA LYS A 126 7.84 -7.40 -1.37
C LYS A 126 6.45 -7.44 -0.74
N ASN A 127 6.24 -8.42 0.14
CA ASN A 127 4.98 -8.60 0.85
C ASN A 127 5.12 -8.15 2.30
N PHE A 128 4.14 -7.39 2.77
CA PHE A 128 3.99 -6.93 4.14
C PHE A 128 2.60 -7.30 4.61
N GLU A 129 2.45 -7.96 5.76
CA GLU A 129 1.13 -8.38 6.21
C GLU A 129 0.92 -8.14 7.70
N LYS A 130 -0.36 -7.93 8.04
CA LYS A 130 -0.85 -7.92 9.41
C LYS A 130 -2.06 -8.81 9.49
N SER A 131 -2.14 -9.57 10.58
CA SER A 131 -3.26 -10.43 10.89
C SER A 131 -3.83 -10.06 12.24
N LEU A 132 -5.14 -10.22 12.38
CA LEU A 132 -5.85 -10.13 13.65
C LEU A 132 -6.70 -11.38 13.81
N LYS A 133 -6.90 -11.79 15.06
CA LYS A 133 -7.86 -12.83 15.40
C LYS A 133 -9.18 -12.22 15.85
N SER A 134 -10.29 -12.78 15.38
CA SER A 134 -11.63 -12.31 15.75
C SER A 134 -11.89 -12.45 17.26
N SER A 135 -11.33 -13.50 17.87
CA SER A 135 -11.44 -13.80 19.30
C SER A 135 -10.72 -12.80 20.22
N GLU A 136 -9.69 -12.12 19.73
CA GLU A 136 -8.88 -11.17 20.52
C GLU A 136 -9.48 -9.76 20.55
N CYS A 137 -10.51 -9.52 19.74
CA CYS A 137 -11.13 -8.21 19.54
C CYS A 137 -12.60 -8.17 20.02
N SER A 138 -12.99 -9.12 20.89
CA SER A 138 -14.36 -9.34 21.39
C SER A 138 -14.69 -8.57 22.67
#